data_AF-A0A6B3NCY4-F1
#
_entry.id   AF-A0A6B3NCY4-F1
#
_cell.length_a   1.000
_cell.length_b   1.000
_cell.length_c   1.000
_cell.angle_alpha   90.00
_cell.angle_beta   90.00
_cell.angle_gamma   90.00
#
_symmetry.space_group_name_H-M   'P 1'
#
loop_
_entity.id
_entity.type
_entity.pdbx_description
1 polymer ?
#
loop_
_entity_poly.entity_id
_entity_poly.type
_entity_poly.pdbx_seq_one_letter_code
_entity_poly.pdbx_strand_id
1 'polypeptide(L)'
;MDEQLAQLKNAVLAGMPECAPADALAKIGKDRKMPRAPGETDAEYASRLKDAWTFWEDVGSAFGLLKELKVHGFPSGTNGAIVLQQNGTYYQLDDMDPPDLVTGNLMQCVNRKDLTGATPGTLRGWTFDVAFGNDQQFAQFGILFPVDVPTLTTGSEDAARLNEIVVRSQPGKARFYGVWVVVTGEGFGWPASDARTFGSGGTWGGNTIRYIEPTTQQ
;
A
#
# COMPACT_ATOMS: atom_id res chain seq x y z
N MET A 1 -3.12 23.75 -46.37
CA MET A 1 -3.26 22.27 -46.32
C MET A 1 -2.13 21.66 -45.50
N ASP A 2 -0.86 22.04 -45.73
CA ASP A 2 0.29 21.49 -44.99
C ASP A 2 0.27 21.71 -43.47
N GLU A 3 -0.16 22.89 -43.02
CA GLU A 3 -0.28 23.21 -41.59
C GLU A 3 -1.31 22.30 -40.88
N GLN A 4 -2.47 22.07 -41.52
CA GLN A 4 -3.50 21.19 -40.99
C GLN A 4 -3.02 19.74 -40.92
N LEU A 5 -2.22 19.29 -41.90
CA LEU A 5 -1.60 17.97 -41.88
C LEU A 5 -0.58 17.83 -40.75
N ALA A 6 0.21 18.86 -40.47
CA ALA A 6 1.15 18.88 -39.35
C ALA A 6 0.42 18.83 -38.00
N GLN A 7 -0.65 19.61 -37.83
CA GLN A 7 -1.49 19.59 -36.64
C GLN A 7 -2.11 18.21 -36.40
N LEU A 8 -2.61 17.56 -37.46
CA LEU A 8 -3.20 16.21 -37.36
C LEU A 8 -2.16 15.16 -36.95
N LYS A 9 -0.93 15.23 -37.47
CA LYS A 9 0.18 14.36 -37.05
C LYS A 9 0.50 14.56 -35.57
N ASN A 10 0.62 15.81 -35.12
CA ASN A 10 0.88 16.12 -33.72
C ASN A 10 -0.24 15.65 -32.80
N ALA A 11 -1.51 15.75 -33.23
CA ALA A 11 -2.64 15.24 -32.48
C ALA A 11 -2.59 13.71 -32.30
N VAL A 12 -2.19 12.96 -33.34
CA VAL A 12 -1.99 11.51 -33.25
C VAL A 12 -0.84 11.16 -32.31
N LEU A 13 0.30 11.84 -32.42
CA LEU A 13 1.45 11.63 -31.55
C LEU A 13 1.14 11.97 -30.08
N ALA A 14 0.33 13.00 -29.83
CA ALA A 14 -0.10 13.38 -28.50
C ALA A 14 -0.94 12.30 -27.79
N GLY A 15 -1.50 11.32 -28.52
CA GLY A 15 -2.19 10.16 -27.94
C GLY A 15 -1.26 9.01 -27.54
N MET A 16 0.02 9.04 -27.94
CA MET A 16 0.99 7.98 -27.69
C MET A 16 1.94 8.40 -26.57
N PRO A 17 1.96 7.73 -25.40
CA PRO A 17 2.79 8.15 -24.27
C PRO A 17 4.26 8.43 -24.62
N GLU A 18 4.86 7.61 -25.48
CA GLU A 18 6.28 7.71 -25.85
C GLU A 18 6.62 8.97 -26.66
N CYS A 19 5.64 9.60 -27.31
CA CYS A 19 5.84 10.77 -28.17
C CYS A 19 4.96 11.96 -27.77
N ALA A 20 4.16 11.81 -26.71
CA ALA A 20 3.24 12.82 -26.26
C ALA A 20 4.01 13.97 -25.59
N PRO A 21 3.61 15.23 -25.84
CA PRO A 21 4.13 16.35 -25.07
C PRO A 21 3.72 16.25 -23.59
N ALA A 22 4.46 16.92 -22.71
CA ALA A 22 4.31 16.79 -21.26
C ALA A 22 2.90 17.10 -20.74
N ASP A 23 2.20 18.05 -21.37
CA ASP A 23 0.82 18.42 -21.04
C ASP A 23 -0.20 17.34 -21.42
N ALA A 24 0.04 16.62 -22.53
CA ALA A 24 -0.77 15.50 -22.96
C ALA A 24 -0.59 14.27 -22.06
N LEU A 25 0.61 14.03 -21.51
CA LEU A 25 0.85 12.93 -20.56
C LEU A 25 -0.05 13.00 -19.34
N ALA A 26 -0.30 14.21 -18.80
CA ALA A 26 -1.22 14.38 -17.68
C ALA A 26 -2.66 13.98 -18.03
N LYS A 27 -3.10 14.23 -19.28
CA LYS A 27 -4.41 13.81 -19.76
C LYS A 27 -4.49 12.30 -19.96
N ILE A 28 -3.47 11.71 -20.59
CA ILE A 28 -3.39 10.26 -20.78
C ILE A 28 -3.42 9.53 -19.43
N GLY A 29 -2.66 9.99 -18.45
CA GLY A 29 -2.65 9.36 -17.13
C GLY A 29 -3.96 9.53 -16.36
N LYS A 30 -4.67 10.65 -16.55
CA LYS A 30 -6.04 10.80 -16.04
C LYS A 30 -6.98 9.75 -16.66
N ASP A 31 -6.92 9.56 -17.97
CA ASP A 31 -7.75 8.58 -18.67
C ASP A 31 -7.43 7.15 -18.24
N ARG A 32 -6.13 6.86 -18.00
CA ARG A 32 -5.65 5.56 -17.51
C ARG A 32 -5.76 5.40 -16.00
N LYS A 33 -6.26 6.40 -15.26
CA LYS A 33 -6.31 6.46 -13.79
C LYS A 33 -4.96 6.18 -13.10
N MET A 34 -3.86 6.57 -13.74
CA MET A 34 -2.50 6.42 -13.24
C MET A 34 -1.90 7.81 -13.02
N PRO A 35 -2.09 8.42 -11.83
CA PRO A 35 -1.51 9.73 -11.54
C PRO A 35 0.02 9.65 -11.57
N ARG A 36 0.67 10.76 -11.92
CA ARG A 36 2.13 10.89 -11.87
C ARG A 36 2.63 10.74 -10.44
N ALA A 37 3.69 9.96 -10.25
CA ALA A 37 4.30 9.79 -8.93
C ALA A 37 5.13 11.03 -8.55
N PRO A 38 5.29 11.32 -7.25
CA PRO A 38 6.16 12.41 -6.81
C PRO A 38 7.59 12.24 -7.34
N GLY A 39 8.11 13.27 -8.01
CA GLY A 39 9.48 13.25 -8.56
C GLY A 39 9.66 12.49 -9.87
N GLU A 40 8.61 11.86 -10.40
CA GLU A 40 8.66 11.11 -11.67
C GLU A 40 8.87 12.05 -12.86
N THR A 41 9.89 11.76 -13.68
CA THR A 41 10.18 12.51 -14.91
C THR A 41 9.14 12.22 -16.00
N ASP A 42 9.05 13.07 -17.03
CA ASP A 42 8.15 12.84 -18.16
C ASP A 42 8.43 11.50 -18.86
N ALA A 43 9.71 11.12 -18.99
CA ALA A 43 10.11 9.88 -19.64
C ALA A 43 9.72 8.64 -18.81
N GLU A 44 9.94 8.67 -17.49
CA GLU A 44 9.52 7.58 -16.58
C GLU A 44 7.99 7.44 -16.58
N TYR A 45 7.28 8.57 -16.49
CA TYR A 45 5.82 8.57 -16.51
C TYR A 45 5.26 8.08 -17.85
N ALA A 46 5.84 8.51 -18.98
CA ALA A 46 5.48 8.01 -20.30
C ALA A 46 5.68 6.49 -20.41
N SER A 47 6.82 5.99 -19.91
CA SER A 47 7.11 4.54 -19.87
C SER A 47 6.08 3.80 -19.03
N ARG A 48 5.79 4.27 -17.82
CA ARG A 48 4.78 3.64 -16.95
C ARG A 48 3.39 3.69 -17.54
N LEU A 49 3.02 4.79 -18.21
CA LEU A 49 1.75 4.88 -18.92
C LEU A 49 1.69 3.85 -20.03
N LYS A 50 2.75 3.66 -20.83
CA LYS A 50 2.80 2.63 -21.89
C LYS A 50 2.45 1.24 -21.34
N ASP A 51 2.96 0.91 -20.15
CA ASP A 51 2.73 -0.38 -19.47
C ASP A 51 1.46 -0.41 -18.60
N ALA A 52 0.54 0.55 -18.77
CA ALA A 52 -0.67 0.68 -17.96
C ALA A 52 -1.50 -0.62 -17.93
N TRP A 53 -1.64 -1.31 -19.04
CA TRP A 53 -2.48 -2.51 -19.09
C TRP A 53 -1.87 -3.67 -18.31
N THR A 54 -0.55 -3.87 -18.42
CA THR A 54 0.19 -4.81 -17.57
C THR A 54 0.08 -4.44 -16.10
N PHE A 55 0.11 -3.15 -15.76
CA PHE A 55 -0.13 -2.69 -14.40
C PHE A 55 -1.54 -3.03 -13.90
N TRP A 56 -2.57 -2.78 -14.71
CA TRP A 56 -3.97 -3.06 -14.35
C TRP A 56 -4.29 -4.55 -14.23
N GLU A 57 -3.51 -5.44 -14.84
CA GLU A 57 -3.60 -6.89 -14.62
C GLU A 57 -3.23 -7.29 -13.18
N ASP A 58 -2.27 -6.57 -12.58
CA ASP A 58 -1.82 -6.81 -11.21
C ASP A 58 -2.70 -6.09 -10.17
N VAL A 59 -3.56 -5.14 -10.58
CA VAL A 59 -4.39 -4.36 -9.68
C VAL A 59 -5.40 -5.24 -8.94
N GLY A 60 -5.55 -5.00 -7.64
CA GLY A 60 -6.36 -5.84 -6.76
C GLY A 60 -5.64 -7.09 -6.28
N SER A 61 -4.34 -7.23 -6.57
CA SER A 61 -3.46 -8.17 -5.90
C SER A 61 -2.56 -7.45 -4.88
N ALA A 62 -1.98 -8.21 -3.94
CA ALA A 62 -0.97 -7.66 -3.05
C ALA A 62 0.27 -7.15 -3.82
N PHE A 63 0.62 -7.82 -4.92
CA PHE A 63 1.73 -7.42 -5.78
C PHE A 63 1.49 -6.06 -6.45
N GLY A 64 0.32 -5.84 -7.04
CA GLY A 64 -0.05 -4.56 -7.64
C GLY A 64 -0.05 -3.42 -6.62
N LEU A 65 -0.62 -3.66 -5.43
CA LEU A 65 -0.61 -2.69 -4.34
C LEU A 65 0.82 -2.32 -3.90
N LEU A 66 1.69 -3.31 -3.70
CA LEU A 66 3.07 -3.07 -3.29
C LEU A 66 3.91 -2.39 -4.38
N LYS A 67 3.72 -2.74 -5.66
CA LYS A 67 4.38 -2.05 -6.79
C LYS A 67 3.99 -0.59 -6.82
N GLU A 68 2.71 -0.30 -6.58
CA GLU A 68 2.22 1.06 -6.56
C GLU A 68 2.80 1.87 -5.38
N LEU A 69 2.90 1.28 -4.19
CA LEU A 69 3.60 1.89 -3.06
C LEU A 69 5.06 2.22 -3.42
N LYS A 70 5.78 1.29 -4.05
CA LYS A 70 7.17 1.50 -4.53
C LYS A 70 7.26 2.66 -5.52
N VAL A 71 6.38 2.70 -6.52
CA VAL A 71 6.32 3.78 -7.53
C VAL A 71 6.08 5.15 -6.89
N HIS A 72 5.27 5.21 -5.84
CA HIS A 72 4.98 6.45 -5.12
C HIS A 72 5.99 6.81 -4.00
N GLY A 73 7.15 6.13 -3.97
CA GLY A 73 8.27 6.46 -3.09
C GLY A 73 8.11 5.98 -1.65
N PHE A 74 7.13 5.12 -1.36
CA PHE A 74 7.06 4.46 -0.06
C PHE A 74 8.15 3.39 0.04
N PRO A 75 8.65 3.07 1.25
CA PRO A 75 9.62 2.00 1.43
C PRO A 75 9.17 0.71 0.76
N SER A 76 10.06 0.09 -0.02
CA SER A 76 9.86 -1.19 -0.70
C SER A 76 11.04 -2.13 -0.41
N GLY A 77 10.98 -3.38 -0.88
CA GLY A 77 12.06 -4.34 -0.67
C GLY A 77 12.00 -5.02 0.69
N THR A 78 13.11 -5.63 1.12
CA THR A 78 13.17 -6.47 2.35
C THR A 78 12.80 -5.73 3.63
N ASN A 79 12.99 -4.41 3.68
CA ASN A 79 12.58 -3.55 4.81
C ASN A 79 11.44 -2.58 4.46
N GLY A 80 10.74 -2.84 3.35
CA GLY A 80 9.67 -2.00 2.83
C GLY A 80 8.29 -2.33 3.36
N ALA A 81 7.27 -1.79 2.69
CA ALA A 81 5.87 -2.06 2.96
C ALA A 81 5.56 -3.56 2.89
N ILE A 82 4.74 -4.01 3.84
CA ILE A 82 4.23 -5.37 3.93
C ILE A 82 2.71 -5.30 3.89
N VAL A 83 2.07 -6.03 2.98
CA VAL A 83 0.62 -6.23 3.01
C VAL A 83 0.31 -7.41 3.90
N LEU A 84 -0.46 -7.16 4.96
CA LEU A 84 -0.87 -8.17 5.93
C LEU A 84 -2.33 -8.54 5.69
N GLN A 85 -2.60 -9.84 5.57
CA GLN A 85 -3.95 -10.38 5.51
C GLN A 85 -4.39 -10.93 6.88
N GLN A 86 -5.70 -11.02 7.07
CA GLN A 86 -6.31 -11.54 8.29
C GLN A 86 -5.84 -12.95 8.68
N ASN A 87 -5.50 -13.80 7.70
CA ASN A 87 -5.01 -15.16 7.92
C ASN A 87 -3.52 -15.23 8.35
N GLY A 88 -2.87 -14.08 8.61
CA GLY A 88 -1.45 -14.01 8.98
C GLY A 88 -0.48 -14.17 7.80
N THR A 89 -0.99 -14.33 6.58
CA THR A 89 -0.16 -14.29 5.37
C THR A 89 0.30 -12.87 5.14
N TYR A 90 1.59 -12.72 4.84
CA TYR A 90 2.17 -11.46 4.45
C TYR A 90 2.70 -11.51 3.03
N TYR A 91 2.69 -10.35 2.40
CA TYR A 91 3.21 -10.12 1.08
C TYR A 91 4.15 -8.93 1.12
N GLN A 92 5.27 -9.03 0.42
CA GLN A 92 6.30 -8.00 0.35
C GLN A 92 6.98 -8.08 -1.02
N LEU A 93 7.57 -6.98 -1.49
CA LEU A 93 8.48 -7.04 -2.64
C LEU A 93 9.89 -7.38 -2.17
N ASP A 94 10.59 -8.21 -2.93
CA ASP A 94 12.03 -8.33 -2.75
C ASP A 94 12.79 -7.12 -3.31
N ASP A 95 14.10 -7.15 -3.15
CA ASP A 95 15.03 -6.13 -3.67
C ASP A 95 15.50 -6.43 -5.11
N MET A 96 14.86 -7.36 -5.83
CA MET A 96 15.23 -7.68 -7.23
C MET A 96 14.73 -6.60 -8.21
N ASP A 97 15.28 -6.62 -9.43
CA ASP A 97 14.85 -5.79 -10.56
C ASP A 97 14.65 -6.66 -11.82
N PRO A 98 13.40 -6.93 -12.25
CA PRO A 98 12.15 -6.46 -11.64
C PRO A 98 11.90 -7.11 -10.27
N PRO A 99 11.18 -6.42 -9.35
CA PRO A 99 10.88 -6.97 -8.03
C PRO A 99 9.88 -8.12 -8.13
N ASP A 100 10.07 -9.15 -7.32
CA ASP A 100 9.15 -10.28 -7.18
C ASP A 100 8.39 -10.24 -5.84
N LEU A 101 7.29 -10.97 -5.78
CA LEU A 101 6.45 -11.09 -4.60
C LEU A 101 7.01 -12.15 -3.65
N VAL A 102 7.52 -11.70 -2.51
CA VAL A 102 7.84 -12.56 -1.38
C VAL A 102 6.58 -12.78 -0.56
N THR A 103 6.18 -14.04 -0.44
CA THR A 103 5.10 -14.45 0.45
C THR A 103 5.69 -15.21 1.62
N GLY A 104 5.14 -14.97 2.80
CA GLY A 104 5.40 -15.85 3.92
C GLY A 104 4.22 -15.87 4.86
N ASN A 105 4.41 -16.61 5.94
CA ASN A 105 3.42 -16.68 6.98
C ASN A 105 4.03 -16.09 8.25
N LEU A 106 3.37 -15.07 8.82
CA LEU A 106 3.72 -14.60 10.16
C LEU A 106 3.19 -15.56 11.25
N MET A 107 2.47 -16.62 10.87
CA MET A 107 1.93 -17.59 11.82
C MET A 107 3.02 -18.25 12.67
N GLN A 108 2.99 -17.95 13.97
CA GLN A 108 1.94 -18.58 14.77
C GLN A 108 0.78 -17.59 14.93
N CYS A 109 -0.41 -17.88 14.37
CA CYS A 109 -1.64 -17.32 14.95
C CYS A 109 -1.80 -18.01 16.30
N VAL A 110 -1.06 -17.53 17.30
CA VAL A 110 -1.32 -17.90 18.69
C VAL A 110 -2.67 -17.29 19.00
N ASN A 111 -3.65 -18.13 19.32
CA ASN A 111 -4.89 -17.64 19.88
C ASN A 111 -4.49 -16.82 21.12
N ARG A 112 -4.91 -15.56 21.25
CA ARG A 112 -4.41 -14.69 22.32
C ARG A 112 -4.54 -15.29 23.72
N LYS A 113 -5.53 -16.15 23.93
CA LYS A 113 -5.68 -16.93 25.17
C LYS A 113 -4.45 -17.80 25.49
N ASP A 114 -3.74 -18.26 24.46
CA ASP A 114 -2.50 -19.05 24.55
C ASP A 114 -1.25 -18.13 24.70
N LEU A 115 -1.40 -16.79 24.64
CA LEU A 115 -0.35 -15.81 24.98
C LEU A 115 -0.33 -15.45 26.48
N THR A 116 -1.26 -15.96 27.28
CA THR A 116 -1.23 -15.76 28.73
C THR A 116 -0.02 -16.50 29.32
N GLY A 117 1.06 -15.75 29.59
CA GLY A 117 2.32 -16.27 30.12
C GLY A 117 3.53 -16.18 29.16
N ALA A 118 3.36 -15.69 27.93
CA ALA A 118 4.48 -15.45 27.02
C ALA A 118 5.24 -14.16 27.38
N THR A 119 6.57 -14.20 27.38
CA THR A 119 7.42 -13.03 27.63
C THR A 119 7.27 -12.03 26.48
N PRO A 120 6.92 -10.75 26.74
CA PRO A 120 6.97 -9.70 25.73
C PRO A 120 8.34 -9.69 25.04
N GLY A 121 8.40 -9.60 23.70
CA GLY A 121 9.67 -9.63 22.96
C GLY A 121 10.07 -10.98 22.36
N THR A 122 9.40 -12.10 22.69
CA THR A 122 9.83 -13.44 22.22
C THR A 122 9.12 -13.94 20.96
N LEU A 123 8.02 -13.30 20.53
CA LEU A 123 7.23 -13.70 19.36
C LEU A 123 7.14 -12.57 18.33
N ARG A 124 7.76 -12.75 17.17
CA ARG A 124 7.61 -11.83 16.03
C ARG A 124 6.25 -12.07 15.38
N GLY A 125 5.29 -11.15 15.52
CA GLY A 125 3.99 -11.35 14.87
C GLY A 125 2.97 -10.23 15.04
N TRP A 126 2.22 -9.99 13.98
CA TRP A 126 1.00 -9.19 13.94
C TRP A 126 -0.19 -10.13 13.75
N THR A 127 -1.31 -9.88 14.44
CA THR A 127 -2.55 -10.65 14.26
C THR A 127 -3.74 -9.70 14.09
N PHE A 128 -4.59 -10.00 13.11
CA PHE A 128 -5.99 -9.55 13.12
C PHE A 128 -6.73 -10.49 14.07
N ASP A 129 -7.41 -9.97 15.09
CA ASP A 129 -8.11 -10.81 16.06
C ASP A 129 -9.15 -11.72 15.36
N VAL A 130 -9.21 -12.98 15.80
CA VAL A 130 -10.17 -14.01 15.35
C VAL A 130 -11.56 -13.84 15.99
N ALA A 131 -11.74 -12.87 16.90
CA ALA A 131 -12.98 -12.67 17.66
C ALA A 131 -14.06 -11.79 16.99
N PHE A 132 -14.02 -11.58 15.68
CA PHE A 132 -15.14 -10.93 14.97
C PHE A 132 -16.16 -12.00 14.57
N GLY A 133 -17.44 -11.86 14.92
CA GLY A 133 -18.47 -12.87 14.66
C GLY A 133 -18.51 -13.39 13.21
N ASN A 134 -19.14 -14.56 13.04
CA ASN A 134 -19.08 -15.49 11.90
C ASN A 134 -19.26 -14.92 10.46
N ASP A 135 -19.58 -13.64 10.29
CA ASP A 135 -20.00 -13.06 9.02
C ASP A 135 -19.06 -11.95 8.45
N GLN A 136 -17.93 -11.63 9.11
CA GLN A 136 -17.04 -10.51 8.70
C GLN A 136 -15.55 -10.88 8.52
N GLN A 137 -15.22 -12.17 8.49
CA GLN A 137 -13.86 -12.67 8.78
C GLN A 137 -12.93 -12.93 7.56
N PHE A 138 -13.39 -12.75 6.31
CA PHE A 138 -12.67 -13.34 5.16
C PHE A 138 -12.13 -12.35 4.13
N ALA A 139 -12.18 -11.05 4.41
CA ALA A 139 -11.71 -10.07 3.43
C ALA A 139 -11.24 -8.80 4.16
N GLN A 140 -10.18 -8.89 4.95
CA GLN A 140 -9.55 -7.72 5.57
C GLN A 140 -8.04 -7.75 5.32
N PHE A 141 -7.47 -6.57 5.13
CA PHE A 141 -6.03 -6.39 5.01
C PHE A 141 -5.61 -5.04 5.57
N GLY A 142 -4.33 -4.89 5.84
CA GLY A 142 -3.72 -3.60 6.10
C GLY A 142 -2.25 -3.60 5.68
N ILE A 143 -1.60 -2.47 5.88
CA ILE A 143 -0.22 -2.24 5.43
C ILE A 143 0.66 -1.99 6.64
N LEU A 144 1.76 -2.71 6.76
CA LEU A 144 2.77 -2.51 7.79
C LEU A 144 4.04 -1.96 7.15
N PHE A 145 4.54 -0.84 7.66
CA PHE A 145 5.89 -0.35 7.43
C PHE A 145 6.76 -0.77 8.61
N PRO A 146 7.72 -1.70 8.43
CA PRO A 146 8.60 -2.19 9.49
C PRO A 146 9.71 -1.18 9.84
N VAL A 147 9.79 -0.08 9.09
CA VAL A 147 10.70 1.05 9.31
C VAL A 147 9.90 2.34 9.40
N ASP A 148 10.47 3.34 10.07
CA ASP A 148 9.79 4.62 10.22
C ASP A 148 9.65 5.32 8.86
N VAL A 149 8.48 5.92 8.65
CA VAL A 149 8.15 6.76 7.48
C VAL A 149 7.73 8.12 8.03
N PRO A 150 8.67 9.03 8.35
CA PRO A 150 8.38 10.24 9.14
C PRO A 150 7.24 11.09 8.58
N THR A 151 7.13 11.16 7.25
CA THR A 151 6.13 11.93 6.50
C THR A 151 4.72 11.34 6.54
N LEU A 152 4.58 10.06 6.89
CA LEU A 152 3.31 9.36 6.92
C LEU A 152 2.63 9.54 8.29
N THR A 153 1.95 10.67 8.49
CA THR A 153 1.15 11.00 9.69
C THR A 153 -0.32 11.14 9.33
N THR A 154 -1.22 10.99 10.30
CA THR A 154 -2.66 11.19 10.08
C THR A 154 -2.92 12.59 9.52
N GLY A 155 -3.59 12.67 8.37
CA GLY A 155 -3.88 13.92 7.67
C GLY A 155 -2.73 14.47 6.82
N SER A 156 -1.58 13.79 6.72
CA SER A 156 -0.51 14.22 5.80
C SER A 156 -0.84 13.94 4.33
N GLU A 157 -0.14 14.62 3.42
CA GLU A 157 -0.23 14.35 1.99
C GLU A 157 0.15 12.91 1.64
N ASP A 158 1.11 12.33 2.37
CA ASP A 158 1.51 10.93 2.19
C ASP A 158 0.41 9.97 2.65
N ALA A 159 -0.32 10.29 3.73
CA ALA A 159 -1.48 9.51 4.14
C ALA A 159 -2.61 9.60 3.10
N ALA A 160 -2.88 10.78 2.55
CA ALA A 160 -3.85 10.94 1.48
C ALA A 160 -3.46 10.13 0.23
N ARG A 161 -2.20 10.24 -0.20
CA ARG A 161 -1.64 9.49 -1.34
C ARG A 161 -1.71 7.97 -1.11
N LEU A 162 -1.37 7.49 0.09
CA LEU A 162 -1.50 6.08 0.42
C LEU A 162 -2.95 5.62 0.33
N ASN A 163 -3.90 6.38 0.86
CA ASN A 163 -5.31 6.02 0.78
C ASN A 163 -5.82 5.99 -0.68
N GLU A 164 -5.37 6.91 -1.54
CA GLU A 164 -5.68 6.88 -2.98
C GLU A 164 -5.12 5.63 -3.67
N ILE A 165 -3.88 5.25 -3.35
CA ILE A 165 -3.25 4.01 -3.83
C ILE A 165 -4.08 2.81 -3.40
N VAL A 166 -4.44 2.74 -2.12
CA VAL A 166 -5.25 1.65 -1.59
C VAL A 166 -6.61 1.57 -2.28
N VAL A 167 -7.32 2.68 -2.46
CA VAL A 167 -8.63 2.71 -3.15
C VAL A 167 -8.50 2.21 -4.59
N ARG A 168 -7.40 2.54 -5.27
CA ARG A 168 -7.14 2.14 -6.65
C ARG A 168 -6.72 0.67 -6.77
N SER A 169 -5.94 0.17 -5.81
CA SER A 169 -5.32 -1.15 -5.84
C SER A 169 -5.90 -2.15 -4.83
N GLN A 170 -7.08 -1.84 -4.26
CA GLN A 170 -7.72 -2.65 -3.23
C GLN A 170 -8.00 -4.07 -3.73
N PRO A 171 -7.65 -5.13 -2.96
CA PRO A 171 -7.97 -6.50 -3.33
C PRO A 171 -9.47 -6.81 -3.30
N GLY A 172 -10.15 -6.67 -4.44
CA GLY A 172 -11.57 -7.01 -4.59
C GLY A 172 -12.46 -6.40 -3.50
N LYS A 173 -13.18 -7.24 -2.76
CA LYS A 173 -14.07 -6.83 -1.64
C LYS A 173 -13.36 -6.76 -0.28
N ALA A 174 -12.03 -6.85 -0.24
CA ALA A 174 -11.30 -6.83 1.02
C ALA A 174 -11.32 -5.45 1.64
N ARG A 175 -11.82 -5.33 2.87
CA ARG A 175 -11.84 -4.09 3.64
C ARG A 175 -10.42 -3.71 4.05
N PHE A 176 -10.01 -2.50 3.70
CA PHE A 176 -8.77 -1.92 4.18
C PHE A 176 -8.95 -1.45 5.63
N TYR A 177 -8.08 -1.94 6.51
CA TYR A 177 -8.13 -1.64 7.94
C TYR A 177 -7.24 -0.46 8.35
N GLY A 178 -6.23 -0.13 7.55
CA GLY A 178 -5.33 1.00 7.82
C GLY A 178 -3.86 0.63 7.68
N VAL A 179 -3.02 1.54 8.16
CA VAL A 179 -1.56 1.42 8.07
C VAL A 179 -0.93 1.48 9.43
N TRP A 180 0.07 0.64 9.66
CA TRP A 180 0.94 0.69 10.82
C TRP A 180 2.35 1.04 10.40
N VAL A 181 2.96 1.98 11.12
CA VAL A 181 4.34 2.42 10.91
C VAL A 181 5.10 2.17 12.21
N VAL A 182 6.13 1.33 12.15
CA VAL A 182 7.03 1.08 13.27
C VAL A 182 7.99 2.27 13.36
N VAL A 183 7.82 3.10 14.40
CA VAL A 183 8.64 4.31 14.57
C VAL A 183 9.93 3.97 15.30
N THR A 184 9.87 3.11 16.34
CA THR A 184 11.06 2.55 17.01
C THR A 184 10.80 1.14 17.55
N GLY A 185 11.86 0.31 17.60
CA GLY A 185 11.82 -1.03 18.22
C GLY A 185 11.18 -2.13 17.36
N GLU A 186 10.88 -3.27 17.98
CA GLU A 186 10.18 -4.40 17.35
C GLU A 186 8.67 -4.33 17.66
N GLY A 187 7.78 -4.37 16.66
CA GLY A 187 6.34 -4.22 16.85
C GLY A 187 5.62 -5.46 17.41
N PHE A 188 4.67 -5.27 18.34
CA PHE A 188 3.81 -6.36 18.88
C PHE A 188 2.32 -5.98 19.03
N GLY A 189 1.44 -6.77 18.41
CA GLY A 189 0.07 -7.06 18.87
C GLY A 189 -1.05 -6.01 18.65
N TRP A 190 -2.30 -6.46 18.85
CA TRP A 190 -3.59 -5.72 18.79
C TRP A 190 -4.08 -5.30 20.21
N PRO A 191 -5.00 -4.33 20.44
CA PRO A 191 -5.59 -4.05 21.78
C PRO A 191 -6.36 -5.22 22.41
N ALA A 192 -6.35 -5.34 23.74
CA ALA A 192 -7.08 -6.38 24.51
C ALA A 192 -8.42 -5.94 25.13
N SER A 193 -8.75 -4.64 25.10
CA SER A 193 -9.94 -4.12 25.76
C SER A 193 -10.98 -3.64 24.75
N ASP A 194 -12.21 -3.55 25.25
CA ASP A 194 -13.42 -3.03 24.60
C ASP A 194 -13.26 -1.58 24.08
N ALA A 195 -12.13 -0.94 24.41
CA ALA A 195 -11.63 0.27 23.76
C ALA A 195 -11.15 -0.07 22.34
N ARG A 196 -12.12 -0.31 21.46
CA ARG A 196 -11.99 -0.49 19.99
C ARG A 196 -11.47 0.77 19.26
N THR A 197 -10.85 1.69 19.98
CA THR A 197 -10.42 3.00 19.48
C THR A 197 -8.91 3.10 19.54
N PHE A 198 -8.31 3.19 18.35
CA PHE A 198 -6.93 3.63 18.18
C PHE A 198 -6.75 5.02 18.83
N GLY A 199 -5.60 5.28 19.44
CA GLY A 199 -5.29 6.59 20.05
C GLY A 199 -5.55 6.72 21.56
N SER A 200 -5.88 5.65 22.28
CA SER A 200 -6.09 5.69 23.73
C SER A 200 -4.81 5.75 24.58
N GLY A 201 -3.64 6.04 23.98
CA GLY A 201 -2.39 6.31 24.70
C GLY A 201 -1.71 5.10 25.37
N GLY A 202 -2.03 3.86 24.98
CA GLY A 202 -1.37 2.66 25.51
C GLY A 202 -0.01 2.36 24.87
N THR A 203 0.89 1.71 25.62
CA THR A 203 2.20 1.23 25.14
C THR A 203 2.03 -0.10 24.42
N TRP A 204 2.27 -0.11 23.12
CA TRP A 204 2.31 -1.29 22.25
C TRP A 204 3.74 -1.81 22.21
N GLY A 205 3.97 -3.12 22.05
CA GLY A 205 5.35 -3.64 22.12
C GLY A 205 6.22 -3.04 21.00
N GLY A 206 7.45 -2.67 21.38
CA GLY A 206 8.31 -1.74 20.62
C GLY A 206 7.85 -0.31 20.81
N ASN A 207 8.69 0.55 21.41
CA ASN A 207 8.23 1.74 22.13
C ASN A 207 7.47 2.82 21.33
N THR A 208 7.25 2.72 20.01
CA THR A 208 6.33 3.61 19.28
C THR A 208 5.84 3.01 17.96
N ILE A 209 4.53 2.72 17.85
CA ILE A 209 3.84 2.44 16.58
C ILE A 209 2.91 3.62 16.28
N ARG A 210 2.96 4.09 15.04
CA ARG A 210 2.03 5.09 14.51
C ARG A 210 1.02 4.41 13.60
N TYR A 211 -0.25 4.74 13.76
CA TYR A 211 -1.32 4.20 12.93
C TYR A 211 -1.98 5.29 12.12
N ILE A 212 -2.26 4.97 10.87
CA ILE A 212 -2.96 5.82 9.92
C ILE A 212 -4.30 5.17 9.66
N GLU A 213 -5.36 5.86 10.11
CA GLU A 213 -6.73 5.45 9.87
C GLU A 213 -7.03 5.46 8.35
N PRO A 214 -7.81 4.48 7.86
CA PRO A 214 -8.40 4.58 6.54
C PRO A 214 -9.22 5.85 6.46
N THR A 215 -9.05 6.64 5.41
CA THR A 215 -10.04 7.69 5.14
C THR A 215 -11.35 6.98 4.84
N THR A 216 -12.42 7.29 5.59
CA THR A 216 -13.76 6.74 5.34
C THR A 216 -14.10 6.93 3.86
N GLN A 217 -14.22 5.82 3.13
CA GLN A 217 -14.75 5.83 1.77
C GLN A 217 -16.19 6.36 1.86
N GLN A 218 -16.44 7.53 1.25
CA GLN A 218 -17.80 8.03 1.01
C GLN A 218 -18.42 7.27 -0.16
#